data_AF-A0A1L7T0Z7-F1
#
_entry.id   AF-A0A1L7T0Z7-F1
#
_cell.length_a   1.000
_cell.length_b   1.000
_cell.length_c   1.000
_cell.angle_alpha   90.00
_cell.angle_beta   90.00
_cell.angle_gamma   90.00
#
_symmetry.space_group_name_H-M   'P 1'
#
loop_
_entity.id
_entity.type
_entity.pdbx_description
1 polymer ?
#
loop_
_entity_poly.entity_id
_entity_poly.type
_entity_poly.pdbx_seq_one_letter_code
_entity_poly.pdbx_strand_id
1 'polypeptide(L)'
;MASRARLSLGLQFSSLNFKDLLHKAVIASWKSEKYFDIFQALGIRDPSSTDASQYLKQFLASVDGQKRLDLVASCLAYSVYDQASHVFHPELVFQSFVKPVLFRDAQQSLQLIEAVRFHFVRFVRKNGRAVASQHLQGIRENQGVIFCSCNLCLLGTPMHTLSCGHRFCSHCITIGGNSLSTSQEYTCLLCEEKNKAPLSIRPPTAGIRTLELLEPKSSLKLLHQVRKLLFGHLADYVDFVIGAESDTSVIEGYFSNNCGLPQLSKELKGGKKERDGQWPGPYPINPRVRIALHKNGRWFRNYGPAMSNPRRPFLSRFKIPSPKRSKREEVDLAGQMNLECQGLWGTVPRLRIQCHNELGMSVEAVAGKLFSALFYVDLVSHTSLSSYPISYEVDIKCCLPPGNHLSAVMHKVQDKGLMVSYGNCGRWYQKILRLPGWDPLQPFSRRLQIEGSTPEATLEVKIDCPIRIGRQEGVSNSPCRLRDLVKYMAQDRKASVTDLRKTNTVAEQQCTMEPLKWNDEIARIDAEIDELLGFCKDI
;
A
#
# COMPACT_ATOMS: atom_id res chain seq x y z
N MET A 1 26.14 30.86 12.99
CA MET A 1 26.91 29.95 12.08
C MET A 1 26.16 28.67 11.74
N ALA A 2 25.38 28.08 12.67
CA ALA A 2 24.64 26.83 12.43
C ALA A 2 23.65 26.87 11.24
N SER A 3 23.02 28.02 10.94
CA SER A 3 22.10 28.15 9.79
C SER A 3 22.82 28.04 8.43
N ARG A 4 24.01 28.66 8.26
CA ARG A 4 24.80 28.54 7.03
C ARG A 4 25.33 27.11 6.81
N ALA A 5 25.78 26.45 7.87
CA ALA A 5 26.22 25.05 7.80
C ALA A 5 25.06 24.10 7.44
N ARG A 6 23.86 24.33 8.00
CA ARG A 6 22.63 23.59 7.64
C ARG A 6 22.24 23.83 6.17
N LEU A 7 22.37 25.07 5.69
CA LEU A 7 22.15 25.43 4.29
C LEU A 7 23.15 24.75 3.35
N SER A 8 24.44 24.71 3.70
CA SER A 8 25.47 24.05 2.87
C SER A 8 25.33 22.52 2.85
N LEU A 9 24.79 21.92 3.91
CA LEU A 9 24.41 20.50 3.96
C LEU A 9 23.03 20.24 3.34
N GLY A 10 22.31 21.30 2.95
CA GLY A 10 20.96 21.27 2.39
C GLY A 10 19.92 20.60 3.30
N LEU A 11 20.09 20.80 4.61
CA LEU A 11 19.18 20.39 5.67
C LEU A 11 18.37 21.61 6.14
N GLN A 12 17.57 22.18 5.23
CA GLN A 12 16.70 23.32 5.52
C GLN A 12 15.44 22.89 6.28
N PHE A 13 15.62 22.31 7.46
CA PHE A 13 14.50 22.00 8.34
C PHE A 13 14.00 23.27 9.02
N SER A 14 12.67 23.44 9.09
CA SER A 14 12.13 24.37 10.09
C SER A 14 12.44 23.84 11.49
N SER A 15 12.50 24.72 12.50
CA SER A 15 12.81 24.34 13.88
C SER A 15 11.93 23.20 14.39
N LEU A 16 10.64 23.20 14.05
CA LEU A 16 9.71 22.13 14.39
C LEU A 16 10.11 20.76 13.80
N ASN A 17 10.55 20.74 12.54
CA ASN A 17 10.92 19.49 11.88
C ASN A 17 12.30 19.00 12.31
N PHE A 18 13.20 19.92 12.64
CA PHE A 18 14.47 19.56 13.26
C PHE A 18 14.23 18.93 14.64
N LYS A 19 13.35 19.50 15.47
CA LYS A 19 12.96 18.92 16.76
C LYS A 19 12.36 17.52 16.60
N ASP A 20 11.41 17.33 15.67
CA ASP A 20 10.83 16.02 15.38
C ASP A 20 11.88 15.00 14.89
N LEU A 21 12.79 15.43 14.01
CA LEU A 21 13.89 14.59 13.52
C LEU A 21 14.84 14.19 14.65
N LEU A 22 15.26 15.14 15.49
CA LEU A 22 16.15 14.90 16.61
C LEU A 22 15.51 13.93 17.61
N HIS A 23 14.24 14.15 17.95
CA HIS A 23 13.50 13.25 18.82
C HIS A 23 13.44 11.82 18.25
N LYS A 24 13.19 11.67 16.94
CA LYS A 24 13.23 10.37 16.26
C LYS A 24 14.64 9.76 16.27
N ALA A 25 15.68 10.58 16.10
CA ALA A 25 17.07 10.13 16.12
C ALA A 25 17.46 9.57 17.49
N VAL A 26 17.12 10.29 18.58
CA VAL A 26 17.36 9.85 19.96
C VAL A 26 16.61 8.55 20.28
N ILE A 27 15.35 8.44 19.85
CA ILE A 27 14.58 7.19 20.03
C ILE A 27 15.22 6.03 19.25
N ALA A 28 15.73 6.29 18.05
CA ALA A 28 16.33 5.27 17.19
C ALA A 28 17.67 4.78 17.76
N SER A 29 18.55 5.70 18.18
CA SER A 29 19.86 5.37 18.77
C SER A 29 19.71 4.55 20.05
N TRP A 30 18.66 4.80 20.83
CA TRP A 30 18.41 4.03 22.04
C TRP A 30 17.89 2.61 21.79
N LYS A 31 17.24 2.38 20.63
CA LYS A 31 16.61 1.08 20.30
C LYS A 31 17.48 0.16 19.46
N SER A 32 18.48 0.70 18.76
CA SER A 32 19.25 -0.07 17.80
C SER A 32 20.58 0.59 17.49
N GLU A 33 21.61 -0.23 17.29
CA GLU A 33 22.90 0.20 16.71
C GLU A 33 22.84 0.48 15.20
N LYS A 34 21.66 0.38 14.57
CA LYS A 34 21.49 0.66 13.14
C LYS A 34 21.61 2.16 12.87
N TYR A 35 22.19 2.48 11.70
CA TYR A 35 22.25 3.85 11.20
C TYR A 35 20.86 4.50 11.15
N PHE A 36 20.77 5.73 11.65
CA PHE A 36 19.55 6.54 11.59
C PHE A 36 19.32 7.07 10.18
N ASP A 37 18.33 6.53 9.49
CA ASP A 37 17.91 7.04 8.19
C ASP A 37 17.04 8.30 8.35
N ILE A 38 17.66 9.45 8.15
CA ILE A 38 17.03 10.78 8.25
C ILE A 38 15.80 10.87 7.34
N PHE A 39 15.87 10.32 6.13
CA PHE A 39 14.79 10.47 5.17
C PHE A 39 13.59 9.61 5.55
N GLN A 40 13.82 8.37 5.97
CA GLN A 40 12.76 7.50 6.49
C GLN A 40 12.13 8.11 7.74
N ALA A 41 12.94 8.68 8.64
CA ALA A 41 12.46 9.38 9.84
C ALA A 41 11.55 10.57 9.50
N LEU A 42 11.83 11.27 8.41
CA LEU A 42 11.00 12.37 7.91
C LEU A 42 9.78 11.92 7.11
N GLY A 43 9.60 10.61 6.96
CA GLY A 43 8.45 10.00 6.33
C GLY A 43 8.57 9.89 4.81
N ILE A 44 9.75 10.14 4.23
CA ILE A 44 10.00 9.77 2.83
C ILE A 44 10.01 8.25 2.76
N ARG A 45 9.02 7.69 2.08
CA ARG A 45 8.98 6.26 1.79
C ARG A 45 9.78 6.00 0.53
N ASP A 46 10.53 4.90 0.51
CA ASP A 46 11.02 4.32 -0.73
C ASP A 46 9.79 3.86 -1.55
N PRO A 47 9.46 4.56 -2.64
CA PRO A 47 8.31 4.19 -3.47
C PRO A 47 8.69 3.10 -4.48
N SER A 48 9.94 2.62 -4.47
CA SER A 48 10.43 1.63 -5.41
C SER A 48 9.85 0.26 -5.13
N SER A 49 9.17 -0.30 -6.13
CA SER A 49 8.87 -1.72 -6.14
C SER A 49 10.15 -2.53 -6.33
N THR A 50 10.09 -3.83 -6.06
CA THR A 50 11.14 -4.78 -6.44
C THR A 50 11.46 -4.72 -7.94
N ASP A 51 10.49 -4.31 -8.77
CA ASP A 51 10.55 -4.25 -10.23
C ASP A 51 10.91 -2.87 -10.79
N ALA A 52 11.17 -1.88 -9.92
CA ALA A 52 11.39 -0.49 -10.32
C ALA A 52 12.49 -0.34 -11.38
N SER A 53 13.60 -1.07 -11.24
CA SER A 53 14.70 -1.06 -12.20
C SER A 53 14.27 -1.58 -13.59
N GLN A 54 13.43 -2.62 -13.62
CA GLN A 54 12.91 -3.19 -14.86
C GLN A 54 11.91 -2.24 -15.52
N TYR A 55 11.04 -1.58 -14.75
CA TYR A 55 10.14 -0.55 -15.25
C TYR A 55 10.90 0.62 -15.88
N LEU A 56 11.94 1.11 -15.20
CA LEU A 56 12.80 2.17 -15.72
C LEU A 56 13.53 1.74 -17.00
N LYS A 57 14.04 0.50 -17.05
CA LYS A 57 14.68 -0.05 -18.25
C LYS A 57 13.71 -0.09 -19.43
N GLN A 58 12.49 -0.58 -19.23
CA GLN A 58 11.46 -0.61 -20.27
C GLN A 58 11.09 0.79 -20.73
N PHE A 59 10.94 1.72 -19.78
CA PHE A 59 10.65 3.11 -20.08
C PHE A 59 11.75 3.74 -20.96
N LEU A 60 13.02 3.60 -20.55
CA LEU A 60 14.16 4.17 -21.26
C LEU A 60 14.34 3.59 -22.67
N ALA A 61 13.87 2.35 -22.89
CA ALA A 61 13.85 1.71 -24.20
C ALA A 61 12.66 2.15 -25.07
N SER A 62 11.61 2.72 -24.47
CA SER A 62 10.37 3.11 -25.17
C SER A 62 10.33 4.59 -25.59
N VAL A 63 11.21 5.42 -25.03
CA VAL A 63 11.23 6.88 -25.28
C VAL A 63 12.59 7.28 -25.82
N ASP A 64 12.61 7.85 -27.01
CA ASP A 64 13.82 8.30 -27.69
C ASP A 64 14.25 9.72 -27.26
N GLY A 65 15.56 9.97 -27.40
CA GLY A 65 16.14 11.31 -27.29
C GLY A 65 16.27 11.85 -25.86
N GLN A 66 16.59 13.14 -25.75
CA GLN A 66 16.93 13.81 -24.49
C GLN A 66 15.73 14.03 -23.57
N LYS A 67 14.52 14.15 -24.15
CA LYS A 67 13.25 14.27 -23.41
C LYS A 67 13.01 13.09 -22.46
N ARG A 68 13.55 11.90 -22.77
CA ARG A 68 13.43 10.71 -21.91
C ARG A 68 14.07 10.92 -20.54
N LEU A 69 15.21 11.59 -20.47
CA LEU A 69 15.96 11.79 -19.22
C LEU A 69 15.26 12.82 -18.34
N ASP A 70 14.73 13.88 -18.94
CA ASP A 70 13.90 14.87 -18.23
C ASP A 70 12.63 14.23 -17.66
N LEU A 71 11.97 13.36 -18.43
CA LEU A 71 10.76 12.69 -17.97
C LEU A 71 11.06 11.72 -16.83
N VAL A 72 12.09 10.86 -16.95
CA VAL A 72 12.54 9.97 -15.86
C VAL A 72 12.91 10.78 -14.62
N ALA A 73 13.70 11.83 -14.78
CA ALA A 73 14.07 12.72 -13.68
C ALA A 73 12.83 13.31 -12.97
N SER A 74 11.82 13.74 -13.74
CA SER A 74 10.58 14.28 -13.18
C SER A 74 9.78 13.22 -12.41
N CYS A 75 9.66 11.99 -12.92
CA CYS A 75 8.98 10.87 -12.27
C CYS A 75 9.65 10.50 -10.94
N LEU A 76 10.98 10.44 -10.94
CA LEU A 76 11.79 10.18 -9.76
C LEU A 76 11.62 11.32 -8.74
N ALA A 77 11.68 12.57 -9.19
CA ALA A 77 11.50 13.74 -8.33
C ALA A 77 10.10 13.77 -7.69
N TYR A 78 9.05 13.52 -8.49
CA TYR A 78 7.66 13.41 -8.02
C TYR A 78 7.55 12.38 -6.90
N SER A 79 8.10 11.18 -7.10
CA SER A 79 7.98 10.08 -6.15
C SER A 79 8.57 10.37 -4.77
N VAL A 80 9.55 11.28 -4.68
CA VAL A 80 10.24 11.60 -3.43
C VAL A 80 9.76 12.93 -2.84
N TYR A 81 9.63 13.98 -3.65
CA TYR A 81 9.38 15.34 -3.17
C TYR A 81 7.90 15.67 -2.98
N ASP A 82 6.98 14.97 -3.63
CA ASP A 82 5.53 15.20 -3.43
C ASP A 82 5.07 14.75 -2.02
N GLN A 83 5.82 13.85 -1.39
CA GLN A 83 5.61 13.41 -0.01
C GLN A 83 6.20 14.37 1.03
N ALA A 84 7.18 15.19 0.63
CA ALA A 84 8.01 15.91 1.56
C ALA A 84 7.42 17.30 1.82
N SER A 85 7.14 17.60 3.08
CA SER A 85 6.90 18.97 3.53
C SER A 85 8.15 19.87 3.41
N HIS A 86 9.30 19.29 3.01
CA HIS A 86 10.61 19.92 2.99
C HIS A 86 11.33 19.70 1.67
N VAL A 87 12.09 20.70 1.25
CA VAL A 87 12.98 20.58 0.10
C VAL A 87 14.35 20.13 0.60
N PHE A 88 14.65 18.85 0.42
CA PHE A 88 15.99 18.30 0.65
C PHE A 88 16.94 18.66 -0.48
N HIS A 89 18.25 18.65 -0.20
CA HIS A 89 19.22 18.75 -1.27
C HIS A 89 19.06 17.60 -2.28
N PRO A 90 18.82 17.89 -3.57
CA PRO A 90 18.51 16.86 -4.55
C PRO A 90 19.65 15.87 -4.78
N GLU A 91 20.90 16.29 -4.58
CA GLU A 91 22.03 15.36 -4.68
C GLU A 91 21.94 14.26 -3.61
N LEU A 92 21.63 14.63 -2.37
CA LEU A 92 21.53 13.66 -1.27
C LEU A 92 20.34 12.72 -1.48
N VAL A 93 19.20 13.27 -1.88
CA VAL A 93 18.01 12.46 -2.23
C VAL A 93 18.32 11.49 -3.36
N PHE A 94 19.01 11.95 -4.40
CA PHE A 94 19.39 11.08 -5.51
C PHE A 94 20.30 9.94 -5.04
N GLN A 95 21.35 10.24 -4.28
CA GLN A 95 22.30 9.23 -3.80
C GLN A 95 21.63 8.21 -2.88
N SER A 96 20.69 8.63 -2.03
CA SER A 96 20.05 7.76 -1.04
C SER A 96 18.89 6.93 -1.60
N PHE A 97 18.10 7.45 -2.55
CA PHE A 97 16.89 6.78 -3.03
C PHE A 97 16.96 6.36 -4.49
N VAL A 98 17.35 7.28 -5.36
CA VAL A 98 17.28 7.06 -6.80
C VAL A 98 18.40 6.14 -7.26
N LYS A 99 19.61 6.39 -6.77
CA LYS A 99 20.81 5.67 -7.15
C LYS A 99 20.69 4.17 -6.84
N PRO A 100 20.30 3.70 -5.63
CA PRO A 100 20.13 2.27 -5.37
C PRO A 100 19.13 1.58 -6.31
N VAL A 101 18.07 2.28 -6.72
CA VAL A 101 17.07 1.75 -7.66
C VAL A 101 17.67 1.56 -9.06
N LEU A 102 18.46 2.53 -9.53
CA LEU A 102 19.15 2.45 -10.82
C LEU A 102 20.24 1.36 -10.82
N PHE A 103 20.95 1.19 -9.70
CA PHE A 103 22.01 0.19 -9.55
C PHE A 103 21.52 -1.25 -9.33
N ARG A 104 20.25 -1.45 -8.94
CA ARG A 104 19.71 -2.78 -8.61
C ARG A 104 19.84 -3.77 -9.78
N ASP A 105 19.77 -3.25 -11.02
CA ASP A 105 20.15 -4.00 -12.21
C ASP A 105 21.55 -3.54 -12.67
N ALA A 106 22.56 -4.40 -12.48
CA ALA A 106 23.96 -4.18 -12.88
C ALA A 106 24.20 -3.92 -14.39
N GLN A 107 23.12 -3.83 -15.17
CA GLN A 107 23.13 -3.55 -16.60
C GLN A 107 23.04 -2.06 -16.94
N GLN A 108 22.75 -1.18 -15.97
CA GLN A 108 22.71 0.25 -16.24
C GLN A 108 24.14 0.82 -16.30
N SER A 109 24.46 1.55 -17.37
CA SER A 109 25.77 2.19 -17.50
C SER A 109 25.91 3.33 -16.50
N LEU A 110 27.11 3.51 -15.92
CA LEU A 110 27.41 4.65 -15.04
C LEU A 110 27.07 5.99 -15.70
N GLN A 111 27.27 6.09 -17.02
CA GLN A 111 26.93 7.27 -17.82
C GLN A 111 25.42 7.59 -17.77
N LEU A 112 24.55 6.58 -17.86
CA LEU A 112 23.11 6.78 -17.75
C LEU A 112 22.73 7.28 -16.35
N ILE A 113 23.34 6.71 -15.30
CA ILE A 113 23.07 7.10 -13.91
C ILE A 113 23.47 8.56 -13.68
N GLU A 114 24.66 8.96 -14.14
CA GLU A 114 25.11 10.35 -14.07
C GLU A 114 24.24 11.30 -14.89
N ALA A 115 23.76 10.86 -16.05
CA ALA A 115 22.82 11.64 -16.85
C ALA A 115 21.48 11.84 -16.13
N VAL A 116 20.88 10.77 -15.59
CA VAL A 116 19.63 10.86 -14.80
C VAL A 116 19.85 11.73 -13.56
N ARG A 117 21.01 11.61 -12.89
CA ARG A 117 21.38 12.47 -11.74
C ARG A 117 21.39 13.94 -12.11
N PHE A 118 22.09 14.31 -13.18
CA PHE A 118 22.15 15.68 -13.67
C PHE A 118 20.75 16.24 -13.93
N HIS A 119 19.93 15.49 -14.67
CA HIS A 119 18.56 15.90 -15.00
C HIS A 119 17.66 15.99 -13.75
N PHE A 120 17.78 15.05 -12.80
CA PHE A 120 17.05 15.06 -11.52
C PHE A 120 17.38 16.30 -10.69
N VAL A 121 18.67 16.57 -10.47
CA VAL A 121 19.12 17.73 -9.70
C VAL A 121 18.69 19.03 -10.35
N ARG A 122 18.82 19.13 -11.69
CA ARG A 122 18.36 20.29 -12.47
C ARG A 122 16.85 20.50 -12.31
N PHE A 123 16.06 19.43 -12.45
CA PHE A 123 14.60 19.49 -12.35
C PHE A 123 14.14 19.95 -10.96
N VAL A 124 14.68 19.35 -9.90
CA VAL A 124 14.31 19.73 -8.52
C VAL A 124 14.73 21.15 -8.21
N ARG A 125 15.96 21.58 -8.58
CA ARG A 125 16.42 22.95 -8.33
C ARG A 125 15.58 23.99 -9.07
N LYS A 126 15.20 23.71 -10.32
CA LYS A 126 14.37 24.60 -11.13
C LYS A 126 12.96 24.77 -10.54
N ASN A 127 12.36 23.68 -10.06
CA ASN A 127 10.94 23.68 -9.70
C ASN A 127 10.68 23.83 -8.19
N GLY A 128 11.64 23.47 -7.33
CA GLY A 128 11.50 23.56 -5.88
C GLY A 128 10.23 22.88 -5.37
N ARG A 129 9.31 23.66 -4.80
CA ARG A 129 8.01 23.15 -4.30
C ARG A 129 7.00 22.83 -5.41
N ALA A 130 7.22 23.30 -6.65
CA ALA A 130 6.36 23.04 -7.79
C ALA A 130 6.72 21.74 -8.54
N VAL A 131 7.58 20.88 -7.97
CA VAL A 131 7.96 19.59 -8.59
C VAL A 131 6.74 18.76 -9.01
N ALA A 132 5.71 18.71 -8.16
CA ALA A 132 4.51 17.90 -8.44
C ALA A 132 3.70 18.41 -9.63
N SER A 133 3.34 19.70 -9.65
CA SER A 133 2.56 20.30 -10.74
C SER A 133 3.33 20.30 -12.06
N GLN A 134 4.64 20.59 -12.02
CA GLN A 134 5.50 20.57 -13.20
C GLN A 134 5.69 19.15 -13.76
N HIS A 135 5.79 18.14 -12.90
CA HIS A 135 5.81 16.75 -13.33
C HIS A 135 4.49 16.34 -14.00
N LEU A 136 3.34 16.66 -13.38
CA LEU A 136 2.03 16.34 -13.95
C LEU A 136 1.85 16.99 -15.31
N GLN A 137 2.22 18.27 -15.45
CA GLN A 137 2.21 18.96 -16.74
C GLN A 137 3.10 18.23 -17.77
N GLY A 138 4.33 17.88 -17.40
CA GLY A 138 5.25 17.17 -18.28
C GLY A 138 4.73 15.80 -18.72
N ILE A 139 4.11 15.01 -17.84
CA ILE A 139 3.53 13.72 -18.23
C ILE A 139 2.30 13.93 -19.12
N ARG A 140 1.48 14.95 -18.86
CA ARG A 140 0.30 15.27 -19.68
C ARG A 140 0.67 15.60 -21.13
N GLU A 141 1.76 16.34 -21.32
CA GLU A 141 2.31 16.63 -22.64
C GLU A 141 2.86 15.38 -23.36
N ASN A 142 3.01 14.26 -22.65
CA ASN A 142 3.56 12.99 -23.15
C ASN A 142 2.59 11.79 -22.97
N GLN A 143 1.27 12.03 -22.94
CA GLN A 143 0.22 11.01 -22.70
C GLN A 143 0.20 9.84 -23.70
N GLY A 144 0.85 9.98 -24.86
CA GLY A 144 0.91 8.92 -25.87
C GLY A 144 1.70 7.67 -25.46
N VAL A 145 2.44 7.72 -24.34
CA VAL A 145 3.28 6.61 -23.90
C VAL A 145 2.60 5.83 -22.78
N ILE A 146 2.11 4.62 -23.10
CA ILE A 146 1.51 3.71 -22.13
C ILE A 146 2.61 2.84 -21.51
N PHE A 147 2.68 2.84 -20.18
CA PHE A 147 3.70 2.10 -19.43
C PHE A 147 3.16 0.82 -18.79
N CYS A 148 4.04 -0.15 -18.59
CA CYS A 148 3.75 -1.32 -17.75
C CYS A 148 3.84 -1.00 -16.25
N SER A 149 4.35 0.17 -15.89
CA SER A 149 4.53 0.68 -14.53
C SER A 149 3.43 1.66 -14.13
N CYS A 150 3.54 2.25 -12.93
CA CYS A 150 2.75 3.43 -12.59
C CYS A 150 3.05 4.58 -13.58
N ASN A 151 2.02 5.12 -14.23
CA ASN A 151 2.15 6.20 -15.22
C ASN A 151 2.61 7.55 -14.63
N LEU A 152 2.71 7.67 -13.29
CA LEU A 152 3.25 8.87 -12.62
C LEU A 152 4.70 8.67 -12.18
N CYS A 153 4.92 7.79 -11.21
CA CYS A 153 6.25 7.66 -10.63
C CYS A 153 7.21 6.74 -11.39
N LEU A 154 6.73 5.87 -12.29
CA LEU A 154 7.47 4.77 -12.93
C LEU A 154 8.07 3.71 -11.98
N LEU A 155 8.18 4.00 -10.69
CA LEU A 155 8.85 3.17 -9.69
C LEU A 155 7.94 2.12 -9.05
N GLY A 156 6.67 2.47 -8.86
CA GLY A 156 5.70 1.62 -8.17
C GLY A 156 5.01 0.65 -9.11
N THR A 157 4.70 -0.54 -8.60
CA THR A 157 3.83 -1.49 -9.31
C THR A 157 2.43 -0.88 -9.43
N PRO A 158 1.87 -0.78 -10.66
CA PRO A 158 0.54 -0.25 -10.84
C PRO A 158 -0.49 -1.18 -10.21
N MET A 159 -1.18 -0.68 -9.18
CA MET A 159 -2.18 -1.43 -8.43
C MET A 159 -3.61 -1.12 -8.87
N HIS A 160 -3.79 0.01 -9.55
CA HIS A 160 -5.09 0.50 -9.95
C HIS A 160 -5.05 0.86 -11.42
N THR A 161 -6.06 0.43 -12.15
CA THR A 161 -6.26 0.81 -13.55
C THR A 161 -7.60 1.53 -13.61
N LEU A 162 -7.58 2.78 -14.04
CA LEU A 162 -8.80 3.58 -14.17
C LEU A 162 -9.55 3.19 -15.45
N SER A 163 -10.80 3.64 -15.58
CA SER A 163 -11.63 3.41 -16.77
C SER A 163 -11.04 3.99 -18.05
N CYS A 164 -10.19 5.03 -17.94
CA CYS A 164 -9.44 5.59 -19.06
C CYS A 164 -8.20 4.76 -19.46
N GLY A 165 -7.91 3.67 -18.74
CA GLY A 165 -6.77 2.78 -19.01
C GLY A 165 -5.46 3.19 -18.34
N HIS A 166 -5.36 4.41 -17.80
CA HIS A 166 -4.19 4.82 -17.02
C HIS A 166 -4.03 4.01 -15.74
N ARG A 167 -2.77 3.71 -15.40
CA ARG A 167 -2.40 2.80 -14.32
C ARG A 167 -1.56 3.51 -13.27
N PHE A 168 -1.92 3.34 -12.00
CA PHE A 168 -1.27 4.02 -10.90
C PHE A 168 -0.94 3.04 -9.77
N CYS A 169 0.17 3.25 -9.07
CA CYS A 169 0.41 2.57 -7.80
C CYS A 169 -0.48 3.19 -6.71
N SER A 170 -0.72 2.46 -5.61
CA SER A 170 -1.53 2.96 -4.50
C SER A 170 -1.01 4.29 -3.96
N HIS A 171 0.32 4.43 -3.91
CA HIS A 171 0.97 5.62 -3.41
C HIS A 171 0.65 6.88 -4.22
N CYS A 172 0.79 6.84 -5.56
CA CYS A 172 0.51 8.00 -6.40
C CYS A 172 -0.97 8.38 -6.40
N ILE A 173 -1.88 7.40 -6.26
CA ILE A 173 -3.31 7.72 -6.12
C ILE A 173 -3.58 8.42 -4.80
N THR A 174 -3.00 7.93 -3.70
CA THR A 174 -3.18 8.55 -2.38
C THR A 174 -2.66 9.99 -2.36
N ILE A 175 -1.56 10.30 -3.06
CA ILE A 175 -1.04 11.67 -3.07
C ILE A 175 -1.82 12.58 -4.02
N GLY A 176 -2.14 12.11 -5.23
CA GLY A 176 -2.78 12.97 -6.22
C GLY A 176 -4.30 13.05 -6.09
N GLY A 177 -4.94 12.11 -5.36
CA GLY A 177 -6.36 12.19 -5.04
C GLY A 177 -6.60 13.23 -3.95
N ASN A 178 -7.21 14.36 -4.30
CA ASN A 178 -7.77 15.31 -3.33
C ASN A 178 -8.62 14.51 -2.32
N SER A 179 -8.28 14.61 -1.02
CA SER A 179 -8.95 13.97 0.12
C SER A 179 -9.94 12.85 -0.22
N LEU A 180 -9.48 11.60 -0.05
CA LEU A 180 -10.20 10.35 -0.29
C LEU A 180 -11.42 10.13 0.62
N SER A 181 -12.36 11.08 0.62
CA SER A 181 -13.71 10.79 1.04
C SER A 181 -14.23 9.65 0.15
N THR A 182 -14.63 8.56 0.78
CA THR A 182 -14.86 7.23 0.21
C THR A 182 -16.01 7.16 -0.82
N SER A 183 -16.56 8.30 -1.21
CA SER A 183 -17.70 8.46 -2.13
C SER A 183 -17.40 9.34 -3.35
N GLN A 184 -16.21 9.95 -3.47
CA GLN A 184 -15.94 10.85 -4.59
C GLN A 184 -15.44 10.14 -5.85
N GLU A 185 -15.95 10.62 -7.00
CA GLU A 185 -15.49 10.24 -8.33
C GLU A 185 -14.02 10.60 -8.50
N TYR A 186 -13.14 9.59 -8.50
CA TYR A 186 -11.72 9.82 -8.75
C TYR A 186 -11.51 10.31 -10.19
N THR A 187 -10.80 11.41 -10.35
CA THR A 187 -10.45 11.94 -11.68
C THR A 187 -9.02 11.56 -12.03
N CYS A 188 -8.80 11.05 -13.24
CA CYS A 188 -7.47 10.67 -13.69
C CYS A 188 -6.51 11.87 -13.68
N LEU A 189 -5.37 11.75 -13.01
CA LEU A 189 -4.38 12.84 -12.91
C LEU A 189 -3.72 13.19 -14.26
N LEU A 190 -3.83 12.29 -15.23
CA LEU A 190 -3.22 12.43 -16.55
C LEU A 190 -4.22 12.99 -17.57
N CYS A 191 -5.29 12.28 -17.89
CA CYS A 191 -6.25 12.72 -18.90
C CYS A 191 -7.46 13.48 -18.34
N GLU A 192 -7.57 13.64 -17.03
CA GLU A 192 -8.69 14.32 -16.37
C GLU A 192 -10.07 13.67 -16.61
N GLU A 193 -10.10 12.46 -17.17
CA GLU A 193 -11.31 11.67 -17.27
C GLU A 193 -11.73 11.16 -15.89
N LYS A 194 -13.03 11.27 -15.61
CA LYS A 194 -13.66 10.68 -14.43
C LYS A 194 -13.58 9.16 -14.49
N ASN A 195 -13.11 8.55 -13.40
CA ASN A 195 -13.09 7.12 -13.27
C ASN A 195 -14.52 6.60 -13.08
N LYS A 196 -14.99 5.75 -14.01
CA LYS A 196 -16.36 5.21 -13.97
C LYS A 196 -16.59 4.20 -12.84
N ALA A 197 -15.51 3.66 -12.28
CA ALA A 197 -15.57 2.70 -11.18
C ALA A 197 -15.14 3.36 -9.86
N PRO A 198 -15.75 3.01 -8.71
CA PRO A 198 -15.25 3.46 -7.42
C PRO A 198 -13.84 2.92 -7.21
N LEU A 199 -12.93 3.82 -6.80
CA LEU A 199 -11.55 3.46 -6.52
C LEU A 199 -11.41 3.06 -5.06
N SER A 200 -11.30 1.76 -4.80
CA SER A 200 -11.06 1.26 -3.45
C SER A 200 -9.57 1.36 -3.11
N ILE A 201 -9.18 2.46 -2.45
CA ILE A 201 -7.85 2.58 -1.87
C ILE A 201 -7.90 1.96 -0.49
N ARG A 202 -7.14 0.89 -0.32
CA ARG A 202 -7.04 0.23 0.95
C ARG A 202 -6.18 1.06 1.90
N PRO A 203 -6.69 1.42 3.10
CA PRO A 203 -5.83 2.02 4.10
C PRO A 203 -4.85 0.96 4.59
N PRO A 204 -3.60 1.33 4.96
CA PRO A 204 -2.63 0.38 5.51
C PRO A 204 -3.17 -0.43 6.70
N THR A 205 -4.14 0.14 7.43
CA THR A 205 -4.81 -0.49 8.58
C THR A 205 -5.69 -1.69 8.20
N ALA A 206 -6.10 -1.83 6.94
CA ALA A 206 -6.96 -2.91 6.49
C ALA A 206 -6.23 -4.23 6.20
N GLY A 207 -4.91 -4.30 6.39
CA GLY A 207 -4.12 -5.51 6.17
C GLY A 207 -4.16 -6.02 4.73
N ILE A 208 -3.45 -7.12 4.47
CA ILE A 208 -3.45 -7.81 3.18
C ILE A 208 -4.10 -9.17 3.41
N ARG A 209 -5.19 -9.44 2.71
CA ARG A 209 -5.97 -10.68 2.82
C ARG A 209 -5.39 -11.67 1.83
N THR A 210 -4.67 -12.67 2.33
CA THR A 210 -3.97 -13.61 1.45
C THR A 210 -4.55 -15.01 1.52
N LEU A 211 -4.56 -15.67 0.37
CA LEU A 211 -5.03 -17.04 0.19
C LEU A 211 -3.90 -17.87 -0.39
N GLU A 212 -3.53 -18.92 0.33
CA GLU A 212 -2.48 -19.86 -0.06
C GLU A 212 -3.13 -21.19 -0.42
N LEU A 213 -2.94 -21.62 -1.67
CA LEU A 213 -3.42 -22.91 -2.20
C LEU A 213 -2.24 -23.84 -2.44
N LEU A 214 -2.36 -25.09 -1.99
CA LEU A 214 -1.26 -26.05 -1.99
C LEU A 214 -1.57 -27.35 -2.78
N GLU A 215 -2.84 -27.59 -3.12
CA GLU A 215 -3.30 -28.83 -3.75
C GLU A 215 -4.53 -28.65 -4.68
N PRO A 216 -4.47 -28.94 -5.99
CA PRO A 216 -5.50 -28.56 -6.96
C PRO A 216 -6.83 -29.29 -6.83
N LYS A 217 -6.75 -30.61 -6.63
CA LYS A 217 -7.94 -31.46 -6.60
C LYS A 217 -8.81 -31.12 -5.39
N SER A 218 -8.18 -30.73 -4.28
CA SER A 218 -8.84 -30.27 -3.08
C SER A 218 -9.17 -28.79 -3.14
N SER A 219 -8.29 -27.93 -3.69
CA SER A 219 -8.51 -26.49 -3.86
C SER A 219 -9.80 -26.18 -4.60
N LEU A 220 -10.08 -26.80 -5.75
CA LEU A 220 -11.32 -26.50 -6.48
C LEU A 220 -12.57 -26.87 -5.67
N LYS A 221 -12.57 -28.06 -5.04
CA LYS A 221 -13.69 -28.53 -4.22
C LYS A 221 -13.86 -27.63 -3.00
N LEU A 222 -12.77 -27.28 -2.33
CA LEU A 222 -12.73 -26.41 -1.17
C LEU A 222 -13.24 -25.01 -1.53
N LEU A 223 -12.70 -24.37 -2.57
CA LEU A 223 -13.16 -23.06 -3.04
C LEU A 223 -14.66 -23.09 -3.38
N HIS A 224 -15.14 -24.19 -3.96
CA HIS A 224 -16.57 -24.35 -4.24
C HIS A 224 -17.41 -24.45 -2.96
N GLN A 225 -16.94 -25.19 -1.95
CA GLN A 225 -17.61 -25.30 -0.66
C GLN A 225 -17.55 -23.98 0.13
N VAL A 226 -16.39 -23.31 0.16
CA VAL A 226 -16.20 -22.00 0.78
C VAL A 226 -17.09 -20.94 0.12
N ARG A 227 -17.15 -20.91 -1.22
CA ARG A 227 -18.03 -20.01 -1.97
C ARG A 227 -19.51 -20.18 -1.61
N LYS A 228 -19.96 -21.40 -1.28
CA LYS A 228 -21.35 -21.65 -0.84
C LYS A 228 -21.66 -21.07 0.54
N LEU A 229 -20.63 -20.90 1.38
CA LEU A 229 -20.76 -20.34 2.73
C LEU A 229 -20.58 -18.81 2.76
N LEU A 230 -20.02 -18.25 1.69
CA LEU A 230 -19.78 -16.82 1.53
C LEU A 230 -20.78 -16.21 0.53
N PHE A 231 -20.71 -14.89 0.40
CA PHE A 231 -21.54 -14.11 -0.51
C PHE A 231 -20.69 -13.64 -1.70
N GLY A 232 -21.27 -13.42 -2.88
CA GLY A 232 -20.52 -12.80 -4.00
C GLY A 232 -19.35 -13.63 -4.54
N HIS A 233 -18.30 -12.96 -5.05
CA HIS A 233 -17.13 -13.61 -5.66
C HIS A 233 -16.00 -13.76 -4.64
N LEU A 234 -15.26 -14.89 -4.61
CA LEU A 234 -14.16 -15.05 -3.64
C LEU A 234 -13.03 -14.03 -3.89
N ALA A 235 -12.89 -13.54 -5.12
CA ALA A 235 -11.96 -12.45 -5.46
C ALA A 235 -12.21 -11.17 -4.67
N ASP A 236 -13.42 -10.95 -4.14
CA ASP A 236 -13.72 -9.77 -3.33
C ASP A 236 -13.25 -9.94 -1.86
N TYR A 237 -12.88 -11.16 -1.46
CA TYR A 237 -12.40 -11.52 -0.10
C TYR A 237 -10.88 -11.58 0.02
N VAL A 238 -10.17 -11.61 -1.11
CA VAL A 238 -8.73 -11.82 -1.14
C VAL A 238 -8.06 -10.74 -1.98
N ASP A 239 -6.82 -10.44 -1.63
CA ASP A 239 -6.00 -9.41 -2.28
C ASP A 239 -4.85 -10.03 -3.04
N PHE A 240 -4.33 -11.11 -2.46
CA PHE A 240 -3.20 -11.85 -2.98
C PHE A 240 -3.50 -13.34 -2.88
N VAL A 241 -3.36 -14.04 -3.99
CA VAL A 241 -3.47 -15.49 -4.07
C VAL A 241 -2.10 -16.03 -4.46
N ILE A 242 -1.61 -16.98 -3.69
CA ILE A 242 -0.40 -17.71 -4.00
C ILE A 242 -0.70 -19.18 -4.13
N GLY A 243 -0.07 -19.86 -5.08
CA GLY A 243 -0.23 -21.29 -5.21
C GLY A 243 0.96 -22.03 -5.77
N ALA A 244 0.99 -23.32 -5.44
CA ALA A 244 1.93 -24.28 -6.00
C ALA A 244 1.58 -24.65 -7.44
N GLU A 245 2.47 -25.43 -8.08
CA GLU A 245 2.37 -25.82 -9.48
C GLU A 245 1.05 -26.50 -9.78
N SER A 246 0.65 -27.34 -8.84
CA SER A 246 -0.53 -28.14 -8.85
C SER A 246 -1.79 -27.27 -8.98
N ASP A 247 -1.90 -26.13 -8.28
CA ASP A 247 -3.06 -25.22 -8.27
C ASP A 247 -3.16 -24.23 -9.43
N THR A 248 -2.16 -24.18 -10.32
CA THR A 248 -2.04 -23.14 -11.35
C THR A 248 -3.33 -22.95 -12.15
N SER A 249 -3.91 -24.04 -12.64
CA SER A 249 -5.11 -24.00 -13.49
C SER A 249 -6.35 -23.48 -12.75
N VAL A 250 -6.47 -23.78 -11.45
CA VAL A 250 -7.57 -23.30 -10.61
C VAL A 250 -7.43 -21.80 -10.37
N ILE A 251 -6.22 -21.34 -10.03
CA ILE A 251 -5.96 -19.94 -9.73
C ILE A 251 -6.10 -19.07 -10.99
N GLU A 252 -5.49 -19.49 -12.10
CA GLU A 252 -5.61 -18.79 -13.39
C GLU A 252 -7.06 -18.74 -13.85
N GLY A 253 -7.75 -19.90 -13.86
CA GLY A 253 -9.14 -19.98 -14.29
C GLY A 253 -10.05 -19.08 -13.47
N TYR A 254 -10.01 -19.20 -12.14
CA TYR A 254 -10.96 -18.53 -11.26
C TYR A 254 -10.59 -17.07 -10.95
N PHE A 255 -9.35 -16.80 -10.54
CA PHE A 255 -8.93 -15.48 -10.08
C PHE A 255 -8.39 -14.58 -11.20
N SER A 256 -7.75 -15.14 -12.25
CA SER A 256 -7.31 -14.31 -13.39
C SER A 256 -8.42 -14.14 -14.42
N ASN A 257 -9.03 -15.25 -14.86
CA ASN A 257 -9.93 -15.28 -16.01
C ASN A 257 -11.42 -15.14 -15.63
N ASN A 258 -11.74 -14.98 -14.34
CA ASN A 258 -13.12 -14.90 -13.83
C ASN A 258 -14.01 -16.09 -14.25
N CYS A 259 -13.43 -17.27 -14.50
CA CYS A 259 -14.20 -18.47 -14.83
C CYS A 259 -15.00 -18.91 -13.60
N GLY A 260 -16.29 -19.22 -13.76
CA GLY A 260 -17.09 -19.74 -12.66
C GLY A 260 -16.59 -21.12 -12.21
N LEU A 261 -16.54 -21.39 -10.89
CA LEU A 261 -16.08 -22.68 -10.35
C LEU A 261 -16.77 -23.92 -10.99
N PRO A 262 -18.09 -23.92 -11.30
CA PRO A 262 -18.71 -25.05 -11.99
C PRO A 262 -18.19 -25.25 -13.42
N GLN A 263 -17.95 -24.17 -14.16
CA GLN A 263 -17.39 -24.22 -15.51
C GLN A 263 -15.95 -24.75 -15.46
N LEU A 264 -15.14 -24.18 -14.56
CA LEU A 264 -13.77 -24.62 -14.35
C LEU A 264 -13.68 -26.11 -13.97
N SER A 265 -14.62 -26.60 -13.15
CA SER A 265 -14.71 -28.03 -12.84
C SER A 265 -15.00 -28.90 -14.05
N LYS A 266 -15.90 -28.46 -14.95
CA LYS A 266 -16.18 -29.17 -16.21
C LYS A 266 -14.97 -29.17 -17.14
N GLU A 267 -14.28 -28.04 -17.25
CA GLU A 267 -13.08 -27.89 -18.10
C GLU A 267 -11.93 -28.78 -17.62
N LEU A 268 -11.69 -28.82 -16.31
CA LEU A 268 -10.66 -29.67 -15.71
C LEU A 268 -11.00 -31.18 -15.78
N LYS A 269 -12.29 -31.55 -15.69
CA LYS A 269 -12.75 -32.94 -15.84
C LYS A 269 -12.80 -33.42 -17.28
N GLY A 270 -13.09 -32.52 -18.22
CA GLY A 270 -13.33 -32.84 -19.63
C GLY A 270 -12.10 -33.31 -20.40
N GLY A 271 -10.94 -33.46 -19.74
CA GLY A 271 -9.73 -34.01 -20.36
C GLY A 271 -9.30 -33.25 -21.60
N LYS A 272 -9.72 -31.99 -21.78
CA LYS A 272 -9.15 -31.11 -22.79
C LYS A 272 -7.67 -31.06 -22.44
N LYS A 273 -6.86 -31.86 -23.15
CA LYS A 273 -5.40 -31.79 -23.14
C LYS A 273 -5.08 -30.32 -23.04
N GLU A 274 -4.31 -29.94 -22.03
CA GLU A 274 -3.68 -28.62 -21.95
C GLU A 274 -3.26 -28.27 -23.37
N ARG A 275 -4.04 -27.42 -24.05
CA ARG A 275 -3.56 -26.84 -25.29
C ARG A 275 -2.50 -25.90 -24.78
N ASP A 276 -1.25 -26.36 -24.77
CA ASP A 276 -0.04 -25.68 -24.30
C ASP A 276 -0.28 -24.21 -23.95
N GLY A 277 -0.73 -23.97 -22.72
CA GLY A 277 -0.89 -22.63 -22.13
C GLY A 277 -1.87 -21.64 -22.81
N GLN A 278 -2.74 -22.05 -23.74
CA GLN A 278 -3.72 -21.14 -24.36
C GLN A 278 -5.14 -21.40 -23.84
N TRP A 279 -5.47 -20.75 -22.72
CA TRP A 279 -6.85 -20.50 -22.35
C TRP A 279 -7.53 -19.67 -23.47
N PRO A 280 -8.76 -20.04 -23.89
CA PRO A 280 -9.42 -19.40 -25.01
C PRO A 280 -9.88 -18.00 -24.60
N GLY A 281 -9.16 -16.97 -25.06
CA GLY A 281 -9.63 -15.59 -25.11
C GLY A 281 -8.76 -14.58 -24.35
N PRO A 282 -8.57 -13.38 -24.89
CA PRO A 282 -7.91 -12.26 -24.22
C PRO A 282 -8.86 -11.64 -23.18
N TYR A 283 -9.26 -12.40 -22.17
CA TYR A 283 -9.96 -11.80 -21.05
C TYR A 283 -8.96 -10.93 -20.28
N PRO A 284 -9.27 -9.66 -20.01
CA PRO A 284 -8.42 -8.84 -19.17
C PRO A 284 -8.33 -9.53 -17.80
N ILE A 285 -7.11 -9.86 -17.38
CA ILE A 285 -6.86 -10.43 -16.04
C ILE A 285 -7.57 -9.54 -15.02
N ASN A 286 -8.32 -10.16 -14.11
CA ASN A 286 -8.99 -9.44 -13.04
C ASN A 286 -7.96 -8.60 -12.25
N PRO A 287 -8.01 -7.26 -12.35
CA PRO A 287 -7.00 -6.41 -11.73
C PRO A 287 -7.18 -6.32 -10.20
N ARG A 288 -8.24 -6.90 -9.63
CA ARG A 288 -8.55 -6.83 -8.20
C ARG A 288 -7.69 -7.76 -7.36
N VAL A 289 -7.32 -8.92 -7.89
CA VAL A 289 -6.55 -9.95 -7.17
C VAL A 289 -5.16 -10.04 -7.77
N ARG A 290 -4.15 -9.98 -6.90
CA ARG A 290 -2.76 -10.24 -7.27
C ARG A 290 -2.49 -11.72 -7.12
N ILE A 291 -1.75 -12.27 -8.08
CA ILE A 291 -1.51 -13.71 -8.17
C ILE A 291 -0.02 -13.94 -8.29
N ALA A 292 0.50 -14.89 -7.51
CA ALA A 292 1.83 -15.47 -7.68
C ALA A 292 1.72 -17.00 -7.75
N LEU A 293 2.34 -17.62 -8.74
CA LEU A 293 2.29 -19.06 -8.99
C LEU A 293 3.69 -19.62 -9.15
N HIS A 294 3.96 -20.74 -8.49
CA HIS A 294 5.18 -21.50 -8.70
C HIS A 294 4.89 -22.66 -9.66
N LYS A 295 5.36 -22.62 -10.91
CA LYS A 295 5.13 -23.65 -11.94
C LYS A 295 6.45 -24.06 -12.59
N ASN A 296 6.72 -25.36 -12.73
CA ASN A 296 7.91 -25.89 -13.39
C ASN A 296 9.22 -25.31 -12.81
N GLY A 297 9.30 -25.20 -11.48
CA GLY A 297 10.46 -24.63 -10.78
C GLY A 297 10.68 -23.12 -11.03
N ARG A 298 9.64 -22.40 -11.46
CA ARG A 298 9.71 -20.98 -11.81
C ARG A 298 8.52 -20.23 -11.24
N TRP A 299 8.74 -18.97 -10.92
CA TRP A 299 7.69 -18.10 -10.40
C TRP A 299 7.10 -17.20 -11.47
N PHE A 300 5.79 -17.09 -11.42
CA PHE A 300 4.94 -16.34 -12.33
C PHE A 300 4.01 -15.44 -11.51
N ARG A 301 3.66 -14.26 -12.02
CA ARG A 301 2.74 -13.34 -11.34
C ARG A 301 1.92 -12.52 -12.31
N ASN A 302 0.71 -12.11 -11.92
CA ASN A 302 -0.20 -11.36 -12.80
C ASN A 302 -0.01 -9.84 -12.78
N TYR A 303 1.03 -9.38 -12.09
CA TYR A 303 1.47 -7.99 -12.03
C TYR A 303 2.93 -7.92 -12.46
N GLY A 304 3.49 -6.71 -12.50
CA GLY A 304 4.85 -6.53 -12.98
C GLY A 304 4.94 -6.21 -14.48
N PRO A 305 6.16 -5.93 -14.95
CA PRO A 305 6.43 -5.68 -16.36
C PRO A 305 6.23 -6.97 -17.19
N ALA A 306 5.33 -6.92 -18.17
CA ALA A 306 5.20 -7.99 -19.15
C ALA A 306 6.48 -8.06 -19.99
N MET A 307 7.07 -9.25 -20.12
CA MET A 307 8.38 -9.42 -20.75
C MET A 307 8.33 -9.37 -22.29
N SER A 308 7.17 -9.46 -22.95
CA SER A 308 7.16 -9.59 -24.42
C SER A 308 5.89 -9.16 -25.17
N ASN A 309 4.76 -8.84 -24.53
CA ASN A 309 3.60 -8.33 -25.26
C ASN A 309 2.60 -7.56 -24.37
N PRO A 310 2.46 -6.22 -24.51
CA PRO A 310 1.49 -5.45 -23.73
C PRO A 310 0.03 -5.79 -24.07
N ARG A 311 -0.23 -6.45 -25.21
CA ARG A 311 -1.58 -6.80 -25.66
C ARG A 311 -2.09 -8.15 -25.14
N ARG A 312 -1.28 -8.92 -24.41
CA ARG A 312 -1.71 -10.19 -23.84
C ARG A 312 -1.41 -10.22 -22.35
N PRO A 313 -2.44 -10.24 -21.48
CA PRO A 313 -2.23 -10.29 -20.05
C PRO A 313 -1.83 -11.73 -19.72
N PHE A 314 -0.53 -12.00 -19.75
CA PHE A 314 0.05 -13.25 -19.28
C PHE A 314 0.69 -13.03 -17.91
N LEU A 315 0.78 -14.10 -17.14
CA LEU A 315 1.61 -14.08 -15.95
C LEU A 315 3.07 -13.79 -16.35
N SER A 316 3.65 -12.75 -15.77
CA SER A 316 5.05 -12.39 -15.98
C SER A 316 5.91 -13.35 -15.17
N ARG A 317 6.92 -13.94 -15.82
CA ARG A 317 7.95 -14.70 -15.12
C ARG A 317 8.82 -13.72 -14.36
N PHE A 318 9.17 -14.04 -13.12
CA PHE A 318 10.13 -13.27 -12.35
C PHE A 318 11.19 -14.16 -11.71
N LYS A 319 12.34 -13.55 -11.39
CA LYS A 319 13.44 -14.22 -10.70
C LYS A 319 13.32 -13.90 -9.22
N ILE A 320 13.19 -14.93 -8.40
CA ILE A 320 13.49 -14.80 -6.98
C ILE A 320 15.02 -14.87 -6.84
N PRO A 321 15.63 -14.10 -5.93
CA PRO A 321 16.98 -14.36 -5.47
C PRO A 321 17.01 -15.78 -4.90
N SER A 322 17.45 -16.75 -5.70
CA SER A 322 17.42 -18.16 -5.29
C SER A 322 18.25 -18.29 -4.02
N PRO A 323 17.71 -18.82 -2.91
CA PRO A 323 18.56 -19.36 -1.86
C PRO A 323 19.50 -20.38 -2.52
N LYS A 324 20.76 -20.40 -2.05
CA LYS A 324 21.82 -21.24 -2.62
C LYS A 324 21.31 -22.68 -2.69
N ARG A 325 21.19 -23.21 -3.91
CA ARG A 325 20.65 -24.55 -4.24
C ARG A 325 21.04 -25.61 -3.22
N SER A 326 20.17 -25.90 -2.26
CA SER A 326 20.18 -27.16 -1.54
C SER A 326 19.24 -28.13 -2.28
N LYS A 327 19.57 -29.43 -2.26
CA LYS A 327 18.82 -30.45 -2.99
C LYS A 327 17.47 -30.69 -2.27
N ARG A 328 16.35 -30.44 -2.97
CA ARG A 328 14.95 -30.61 -2.52
C ARG A 328 14.46 -29.63 -1.45
N GLU A 329 14.68 -28.33 -1.65
CA GLU A 329 13.92 -27.34 -0.87
C GLU A 329 12.44 -27.38 -1.27
N GLU A 330 11.60 -27.67 -0.29
CA GLU A 330 10.17 -27.38 -0.31
C GLU A 330 9.98 -25.90 -0.66
N VAL A 331 9.00 -25.62 -1.52
CA VAL A 331 8.78 -24.24 -1.99
C VAL A 331 8.24 -23.43 -0.82
N ASP A 332 9.03 -22.49 -0.31
CA ASP A 332 8.60 -21.56 0.75
C ASP A 332 7.62 -20.51 0.20
N LEU A 333 6.38 -20.95 -0.02
CA LEU A 333 5.30 -20.09 -0.48
C LEU A 333 5.01 -18.98 0.53
N ALA A 334 5.08 -19.28 1.83
CA ALA A 334 4.84 -18.33 2.89
C ALA A 334 5.88 -17.18 2.89
N GLY A 335 7.17 -17.50 2.75
CA GLY A 335 8.25 -16.54 2.60
C GLY A 335 8.10 -15.73 1.33
N GLN A 336 7.79 -16.38 0.20
CA GLN A 336 7.58 -15.67 -1.06
C GLN A 336 6.38 -14.72 -1.02
N MET A 337 5.29 -15.15 -0.40
CA MET A 337 4.11 -14.31 -0.19
C MET A 337 4.45 -13.05 0.62
N ASN A 338 5.30 -13.18 1.65
CA ASN A 338 5.74 -12.01 2.42
C ASN A 338 6.57 -11.05 1.59
N LEU A 339 7.50 -11.58 0.79
CA LEU A 339 8.35 -10.76 -0.08
C LEU A 339 7.51 -10.00 -1.11
N GLU A 340 6.56 -10.67 -1.77
CA GLU A 340 5.68 -10.02 -2.74
C GLU A 340 4.75 -9.00 -2.08
N CYS A 341 4.16 -9.34 -0.94
CA CYS A 341 3.29 -8.42 -0.22
C CYS A 341 4.05 -7.18 0.26
N GLN A 342 5.26 -7.37 0.78
CA GLN A 342 6.14 -6.28 1.19
C GLN A 342 6.52 -5.41 -0.02
N GLY A 343 6.80 -5.99 -1.18
CA GLY A 343 7.10 -5.25 -2.41
C GLY A 343 5.92 -4.50 -3.01
N LEU A 344 4.70 -5.01 -2.86
CA LEU A 344 3.48 -4.43 -3.42
C LEU A 344 2.82 -3.39 -2.52
N TRP A 345 2.77 -3.65 -1.21
CA TRP A 345 2.03 -2.85 -0.24
C TRP A 345 2.90 -2.29 0.88
N GLY A 346 4.20 -2.60 0.91
CA GLY A 346 5.11 -2.14 1.96
C GLY A 346 4.90 -2.82 3.31
N THR A 347 4.08 -3.88 3.36
CA THR A 347 3.77 -4.62 4.59
C THR A 347 3.65 -6.12 4.32
N VAL A 348 3.89 -6.94 5.35
CA VAL A 348 3.64 -8.37 5.30
C VAL A 348 2.19 -8.69 5.65
N PRO A 349 1.60 -9.76 5.08
CA PRO A 349 0.24 -10.15 5.38
C PRO A 349 0.16 -10.72 6.81
N ARG A 350 -0.70 -10.10 7.63
CA ARG A 350 -1.02 -10.61 8.97
C ARG A 350 -2.05 -11.74 8.92
N LEU A 351 -2.98 -11.69 7.96
CA LEU A 351 -3.99 -12.71 7.78
C LEU A 351 -3.64 -13.59 6.58
N ARG A 352 -3.19 -14.80 6.88
CA ARG A 352 -2.90 -15.84 5.89
C ARG A 352 -3.93 -16.94 6.00
N ILE A 353 -4.60 -17.24 4.89
CA ILE A 353 -5.62 -18.27 4.83
C ILE A 353 -5.03 -19.42 4.03
N GLN A 354 -4.52 -20.41 4.75
CA GLN A 354 -3.92 -21.61 4.17
C GLN A 354 -5.00 -22.64 3.89
N CYS A 355 -5.12 -23.03 2.63
CA CYS A 355 -6.02 -24.08 2.18
C CYS A 355 -5.22 -25.36 2.01
N HIS A 356 -5.03 -26.08 3.12
CA HIS A 356 -4.40 -27.40 3.13
C HIS A 356 -5.35 -28.41 3.77
N ASN A 357 -5.58 -29.54 3.12
CA ASN A 357 -6.41 -30.60 3.68
C ASN A 357 -5.79 -31.20 4.94
N GLU A 358 -4.46 -31.35 4.98
CA GLU A 358 -3.78 -32.02 6.11
C GLU A 358 -3.77 -31.17 7.39
N LEU A 359 -3.97 -29.84 7.28
CA LEU A 359 -4.05 -28.95 8.45
C LEU A 359 -5.39 -29.06 9.19
N GLY A 360 -6.31 -29.92 8.73
CA GLY A 360 -7.59 -30.16 9.39
C GLY A 360 -8.50 -28.93 9.47
N MET A 361 -8.21 -27.87 8.70
CA MET A 361 -9.06 -26.69 8.66
C MET A 361 -10.36 -27.04 7.93
N SER A 362 -11.44 -27.14 8.67
CA SER A 362 -12.77 -27.30 8.11
C SER A 362 -13.12 -26.14 7.17
N VAL A 363 -13.93 -26.41 6.15
CA VAL A 363 -14.40 -25.41 5.16
C VAL A 363 -14.98 -24.17 5.85
N GLU A 364 -15.74 -24.35 6.93
CA GLU A 364 -16.34 -23.25 7.67
C GLU A 364 -15.32 -22.35 8.37
N ALA A 365 -14.18 -22.91 8.78
CA ALA A 365 -13.09 -22.14 9.38
C ALA A 365 -12.38 -21.27 8.32
N VAL A 366 -12.14 -21.82 7.13
CA VAL A 366 -11.59 -21.06 5.98
C VAL A 366 -12.53 -19.93 5.59
N ALA A 367 -13.82 -20.24 5.43
CA ALA A 367 -14.84 -19.27 5.09
C ALA A 367 -15.03 -18.22 6.20
N GLY A 368 -14.97 -18.60 7.48
CA GLY A 368 -15.02 -17.68 8.61
C GLY A 368 -13.86 -16.68 8.61
N LYS A 369 -12.63 -17.16 8.38
CA LYS A 369 -11.45 -16.29 8.23
C LYS A 369 -11.57 -15.34 7.04
N LEU A 370 -12.04 -15.82 5.89
CA LEU A 370 -12.29 -14.97 4.72
C LEU A 370 -13.33 -13.89 5.02
N PHE A 371 -14.41 -14.26 5.71
CA PHE A 371 -15.46 -13.32 6.12
C PHE A 371 -14.92 -12.24 7.07
N SER A 372 -14.21 -12.63 8.13
CA SER A 372 -13.64 -11.67 9.09
C SER A 372 -12.58 -10.77 8.46
N ALA A 373 -11.84 -11.28 7.46
CA ALA A 373 -10.89 -10.52 6.65
C ALA A 373 -11.51 -9.31 5.95
N LEU A 374 -12.82 -9.34 5.68
CA LEU A 374 -13.52 -8.20 5.07
C LEU A 374 -13.53 -6.98 5.99
N PHE A 375 -13.40 -7.17 7.30
CA PHE A 375 -13.46 -6.11 8.28
C PHE A 375 -12.07 -5.68 8.70
N TYR A 376 -11.93 -4.42 9.07
CA TYR A 376 -10.69 -3.88 9.64
C TYR A 376 -10.98 -2.72 10.58
N VAL A 377 -9.97 -2.34 11.35
CA VAL A 377 -10.06 -1.24 12.31
C VAL A 377 -9.30 -0.04 11.76
N ASP A 378 -9.92 1.12 11.86
CA ASP A 378 -9.32 2.39 11.49
C ASP A 378 -9.42 3.39 12.65
N LEU A 379 -8.43 4.25 12.82
CA LEU A 379 -8.44 5.24 13.90
C LEU A 379 -9.06 6.54 13.40
N VAL A 380 -10.11 7.00 14.07
CA VAL A 380 -10.80 8.27 13.76
C VAL A 380 -10.15 9.41 14.53
N SER A 381 -10.06 9.23 15.86
CA SER A 381 -9.54 10.25 16.78
C SER A 381 -8.98 9.59 18.04
N HIS A 382 -8.22 10.36 18.81
CA HIS A 382 -7.77 9.97 20.14
C HIS A 382 -7.71 11.22 21.02
N THR A 383 -7.93 11.05 22.32
CA THR A 383 -7.66 12.11 23.30
C THR A 383 -6.16 12.40 23.35
N SER A 384 -5.79 13.61 23.79
CA SER A 384 -4.39 13.96 24.00
C SER A 384 -3.67 12.89 24.83
N LEU A 385 -2.42 12.58 24.46
CA LEU A 385 -1.57 11.60 25.16
C LEU A 385 -1.24 12.00 26.61
N SER A 386 -1.66 13.19 27.05
CA SER A 386 -1.48 13.71 28.40
C SER A 386 -2.52 13.21 29.41
N SER A 387 -3.61 12.57 28.97
CA SER A 387 -4.65 12.03 29.86
C SER A 387 -4.66 10.51 29.81
N TYR A 388 -4.61 9.87 30.99
CA TYR A 388 -4.73 8.42 31.14
C TYR A 388 -6.01 8.05 31.90
N PRO A 389 -6.78 7.04 31.46
CA PRO A 389 -6.58 6.24 30.24
C PRO A 389 -6.77 7.06 28.96
N ILE A 390 -6.03 6.71 27.89
CA ILE A 390 -6.19 7.37 26.58
C ILE A 390 -7.43 6.77 25.93
N SER A 391 -8.40 7.63 25.59
CA SER A 391 -9.58 7.22 24.84
C SER A 391 -9.29 7.32 23.35
N TYR A 392 -9.57 6.24 22.62
CA TYR A 392 -9.44 6.16 21.17
C TYR A 392 -10.83 5.93 20.57
N GLU A 393 -11.12 6.68 19.52
CA GLU A 393 -12.30 6.48 18.69
C GLU A 393 -11.85 5.73 17.45
N VAL A 394 -12.30 4.48 17.33
CA VAL A 394 -11.96 3.62 16.20
C VAL A 394 -13.22 3.27 15.42
N ASP A 395 -13.08 3.15 14.11
CA ASP A 395 -14.14 2.69 13.22
C ASP A 395 -13.82 1.27 12.75
N ILE A 396 -14.78 0.37 12.86
CA ILE A 396 -14.76 -0.93 12.17
C ILE A 396 -15.35 -0.74 10.80
N LYS A 397 -14.54 -0.92 9.77
CA LYS A 397 -14.91 -0.71 8.38
C LYS A 397 -14.95 -2.03 7.62
N CYS A 398 -15.66 -2.05 6.50
CA CYS A 398 -15.65 -3.18 5.56
C CYS A 398 -14.88 -2.80 4.29
N CYS A 399 -14.05 -3.72 3.79
CA CYS A 399 -13.28 -3.58 2.56
C CYS A 399 -14.13 -3.65 1.28
N LEU A 400 -15.38 -4.14 1.36
CA LEU A 400 -16.25 -4.21 0.19
C LEU A 400 -16.75 -2.81 -0.16
N PRO A 401 -16.71 -2.42 -1.46
CA PRO A 401 -17.30 -1.17 -1.89
C PRO A 401 -18.82 -1.19 -1.72
N PRO A 402 -19.47 -0.01 -1.66
CA PRO A 402 -20.93 0.08 -1.67
C PRO A 402 -21.56 -0.68 -2.84
N GLY A 403 -22.72 -1.28 -2.58
CA GLY A 403 -23.48 -2.07 -3.56
C GLY A 403 -23.90 -3.44 -3.04
N ASN A 404 -24.50 -4.23 -3.93
CA ASN A 404 -25.25 -5.45 -3.58
C ASN A 404 -24.45 -6.46 -2.74
N HIS A 405 -23.14 -6.59 -2.99
CA HIS A 405 -22.32 -7.55 -2.22
C HIS A 405 -22.12 -7.07 -0.78
N LEU A 406 -21.78 -5.81 -0.56
CA LEU A 406 -21.72 -5.24 0.78
C LEU A 406 -23.08 -5.33 1.48
N SER A 407 -24.18 -5.02 0.78
CA SER A 407 -25.54 -5.15 1.32
C SER A 407 -25.84 -6.57 1.77
N ALA A 408 -25.53 -7.59 0.96
CA ALA A 408 -25.74 -8.98 1.33
C ALA A 408 -24.92 -9.39 2.58
N VAL A 409 -23.66 -8.93 2.67
CA VAL A 409 -22.82 -9.16 3.86
C VAL A 409 -23.42 -8.47 5.08
N MET A 410 -23.84 -7.21 4.96
CA MET A 410 -24.40 -6.43 6.06
C MET A 410 -25.75 -6.96 6.56
N HIS A 411 -26.65 -7.37 5.65
CA HIS A 411 -27.87 -8.06 6.04
C HIS A 411 -27.56 -9.31 6.86
N LYS A 412 -26.55 -10.10 6.46
CA LYS A 412 -26.13 -11.27 7.25
C LYS A 412 -25.60 -10.89 8.63
N VAL A 413 -24.81 -9.82 8.71
CA VAL A 413 -24.29 -9.27 9.99
C VAL A 413 -25.46 -8.94 10.93
N GLN A 414 -26.49 -8.28 10.39
CA GLN A 414 -27.69 -7.89 11.13
C GLN A 414 -28.55 -9.09 11.53
N ASP A 415 -28.89 -9.97 10.60
CA ASP A 415 -29.75 -11.15 10.81
C ASP A 415 -29.17 -12.11 11.86
N LYS A 416 -27.84 -12.23 11.90
CA LYS A 416 -27.13 -13.08 12.86
C LYS A 416 -26.76 -12.36 14.16
N GLY A 417 -27.05 -11.06 14.26
CA GLY A 417 -26.72 -10.27 15.43
C GLY A 417 -25.23 -10.32 15.78
N LEU A 418 -24.34 -10.29 14.77
CA LEU A 418 -22.93 -10.55 14.98
C LEU A 418 -22.34 -9.59 16.01
N MET A 419 -21.59 -10.16 16.95
CA MET A 419 -20.88 -9.41 17.95
C MET A 419 -19.48 -9.11 17.48
N VAL A 420 -19.00 -7.92 17.86
CA VAL A 420 -17.59 -7.61 17.86
C VAL A 420 -17.10 -7.68 19.30
N SER A 421 -16.12 -8.54 19.52
CA SER A 421 -15.30 -8.48 20.71
C SER A 421 -14.08 -7.62 20.43
N TYR A 422 -13.78 -6.70 21.32
CA TYR A 422 -12.52 -5.97 21.28
C TYR A 422 -11.89 -5.97 22.66
N GLY A 423 -10.56 -6.11 22.68
CA GLY A 423 -9.84 -6.17 23.94
C GLY A 423 -8.54 -5.40 23.90
N ASN A 424 -8.13 -4.97 25.08
CA ASN A 424 -6.85 -4.34 25.32
C ASN A 424 -6.24 -4.83 26.62
N CYS A 425 -4.99 -5.32 26.55
CA CYS A 425 -4.24 -5.86 27.70
C CYS A 425 -5.05 -6.87 28.54
N GLY A 426 -5.74 -7.80 27.87
CA GLY A 426 -6.51 -8.87 28.52
C GLY A 426 -7.92 -8.51 28.98
N ARG A 427 -8.31 -7.22 28.97
CA ARG A 427 -9.71 -6.82 29.18
C ARG A 427 -10.47 -6.93 27.86
N TRP A 428 -11.61 -7.62 27.88
CA TRP A 428 -12.46 -7.83 26.71
C TRP A 428 -13.81 -7.15 26.88
N TYR A 429 -14.25 -6.49 25.81
CA TYR A 429 -15.55 -5.86 25.68
C TYR A 429 -16.26 -6.47 24.48
N GLN A 430 -17.59 -6.52 24.54
CA GLN A 430 -18.40 -7.02 23.44
C GLN A 430 -19.46 -6.02 23.06
N LYS A 431 -19.67 -5.84 21.76
CA LYS A 431 -20.70 -4.95 21.22
C LYS A 431 -21.36 -5.58 20.01
N ILE A 432 -22.68 -5.60 20.01
CA ILE A 432 -23.45 -6.06 18.85
C ILE A 432 -23.30 -5.06 17.71
N LEU A 433 -23.00 -5.54 16.50
CA LEU A 433 -22.99 -4.74 15.27
C LEU A 433 -24.43 -4.47 14.81
N ARG A 434 -25.11 -3.56 15.50
CA ARG A 434 -26.42 -3.06 15.05
C ARG A 434 -26.22 -2.11 13.87
N LEU A 435 -27.08 -2.24 12.86
CA LEU A 435 -27.10 -1.42 11.64
C LEU A 435 -28.32 -0.47 11.55
N PRO A 436 -28.70 0.27 12.60
CA PRO A 436 -29.86 1.15 12.50
C PRO A 436 -29.55 2.29 11.51
N GLY A 437 -30.31 2.38 10.42
CA GLY A 437 -30.19 3.44 9.42
C GLY A 437 -28.92 3.38 8.57
N TRP A 438 -28.26 2.21 8.45
CA TRP A 438 -27.16 2.08 7.50
C TRP A 438 -27.67 2.16 6.06
N ASP A 439 -27.09 3.06 5.27
CA ASP A 439 -27.38 3.24 3.85
C ASP A 439 -26.55 2.25 3.00
N PRO A 440 -27.18 1.34 2.22
CA PRO A 440 -26.50 0.43 1.30
C PRO A 440 -25.60 1.10 0.26
N LEU A 441 -25.82 2.39 -0.02
CA LEU A 441 -25.04 3.19 -0.94
C LEU A 441 -23.79 3.79 -0.29
N GLN A 442 -23.64 3.64 1.04
CA GLN A 442 -22.48 4.14 1.78
C GLN A 442 -21.56 2.99 2.22
N PRO A 443 -20.24 3.23 2.29
CA PRO A 443 -19.32 2.27 2.87
C PRO A 443 -19.72 1.93 4.32
N PHE A 444 -19.58 0.67 4.71
CA PHE A 444 -19.85 0.29 6.09
C PHE A 444 -18.75 0.83 7.01
N SER A 445 -19.16 1.59 8.03
CA SER A 445 -18.32 2.00 9.14
C SER A 445 -19.12 1.94 10.44
N ARG A 446 -18.53 1.33 11.48
CA ARG A 446 -19.12 1.30 12.82
C ARG A 446 -18.13 1.76 13.86
N ARG A 447 -18.50 2.86 14.50
CA ARG A 447 -17.69 3.51 15.52
C ARG A 447 -17.74 2.82 16.88
N LEU A 448 -16.56 2.69 17.48
CA LEU A 448 -16.30 2.20 18.82
C LEU A 448 -15.44 3.21 19.58
N GLN A 449 -15.73 3.34 20.88
CA GLN A 449 -14.80 3.98 21.81
C GLN A 449 -14.09 2.89 22.58
N ILE A 450 -12.76 2.97 22.61
CA ILE A 450 -11.89 2.02 23.29
C ILE A 450 -10.95 2.79 24.20
N GLU A 451 -10.63 2.22 25.35
CA GLU A 451 -9.66 2.78 26.27
C GLU A 451 -8.33 2.02 26.18
N GLY A 452 -7.24 2.78 26.16
CA GLY A 452 -5.90 2.23 26.21
C GLY A 452 -5.08 2.77 27.36
N SER A 453 -4.42 1.84 28.07
CA SER A 453 -3.49 2.18 29.15
C SER A 453 -2.23 2.85 28.63
N THR A 454 -1.76 2.49 27.43
CA THR A 454 -0.60 3.10 26.77
C THR A 454 -0.74 3.06 25.24
N PRO A 455 0.05 3.85 24.49
CA PRO A 455 0.12 3.71 23.03
C PRO A 455 0.71 2.37 22.56
N GLU A 456 1.43 1.62 23.40
CA GLU A 456 1.93 0.27 23.07
C GLU A 456 0.88 -0.82 23.26
N ALA A 457 -0.24 -0.46 23.87
CA ALA A 457 -1.29 -1.42 24.14
C ALA A 457 -1.82 -2.01 22.82
N THR A 458 -2.11 -3.30 22.86
CA THR A 458 -2.50 -4.06 21.69
C THR A 458 -4.02 -4.16 21.64
N LEU A 459 -4.59 -3.63 20.56
CA LEU A 459 -5.99 -3.77 20.24
C LEU A 459 -6.21 -5.05 19.44
N GLU A 460 -6.96 -5.98 20.03
CA GLU A 460 -7.44 -7.16 19.35
C GLU A 460 -8.94 -7.00 19.09
N VAL A 461 -9.34 -6.99 17.83
CA VAL A 461 -10.75 -6.99 17.40
C VAL A 461 -11.06 -8.32 16.72
N LYS A 462 -12.16 -8.93 17.14
CA LYS A 462 -12.72 -10.17 16.60
C LYS A 462 -14.18 -9.96 16.25
N ILE A 463 -14.62 -10.59 15.18
CA ILE A 463 -16.02 -10.62 14.77
C ILE A 463 -16.54 -12.06 14.81
N ASP A 464 -17.80 -12.22 15.21
CA ASP A 464 -18.47 -13.51 15.13
C ASP A 464 -18.49 -14.03 13.70
N CYS A 465 -18.21 -15.31 13.54
CA CYS A 465 -18.32 -16.00 12.27
C CYS A 465 -19.79 -16.34 11.98
N PRO A 466 -20.41 -15.77 10.93
CA PRO A 466 -21.82 -16.07 10.62
C PRO A 466 -22.06 -17.53 10.21
N ILE A 467 -20.99 -18.27 9.94
CA ILE A 467 -21.00 -19.67 9.52
C ILE A 467 -20.93 -20.61 10.73
N ARG A 468 -20.27 -20.18 11.83
CA ARG A 468 -20.18 -20.92 13.09
C ARG A 468 -20.46 -19.99 14.26
N ILE A 469 -21.72 -19.98 14.68
CA ILE A 469 -22.19 -19.18 15.83
C ILE A 469 -21.34 -19.52 17.06
N GLY A 470 -20.91 -18.50 17.80
CA GLY A 470 -20.07 -18.63 18.99
C GLY A 470 -18.57 -18.72 18.70
N ARG A 471 -18.14 -18.87 17.44
CA ARG A 471 -16.73 -18.78 17.05
C ARG A 471 -16.42 -17.37 16.55
N GLN A 472 -15.39 -16.77 17.12
CA GLN A 472 -14.91 -15.45 16.71
C GLN A 472 -13.62 -15.58 15.91
N GLU A 473 -13.49 -14.75 14.88
CA GLU A 473 -12.30 -14.68 14.04
C GLU A 473 -11.74 -13.26 14.09
N GLY A 474 -10.40 -13.12 14.07
CA GLY A 474 -9.76 -11.82 14.02
C GLY A 474 -10.14 -11.06 12.74
N VAL A 475 -10.45 -9.78 12.87
CA VAL A 475 -10.60 -8.91 11.70
C VAL A 475 -9.23 -8.64 11.07
N SER A 476 -9.19 -8.12 9.86
CA SER A 476 -7.93 -7.84 9.19
C SER A 476 -7.05 -6.87 9.99
N ASN A 477 -5.74 -7.16 10.01
CA ASN A 477 -4.71 -6.44 10.76
C ASN A 477 -4.84 -6.50 12.30
N SER A 478 -5.75 -7.30 12.86
CA SER A 478 -5.87 -7.55 14.31
C SER A 478 -5.09 -8.82 14.71
N PRO A 479 -4.35 -8.83 15.84
CA PRO A 479 -4.13 -7.71 16.76
C PRO A 479 -3.21 -6.62 16.16
N CYS A 480 -3.40 -5.37 16.60
CA CYS A 480 -2.56 -4.23 16.21
C CYS A 480 -2.18 -3.37 17.43
N ARG A 481 -1.04 -2.67 17.36
CA ARG A 481 -0.67 -1.71 18.39
C ARG A 481 -1.38 -0.38 18.13
N LEU A 482 -1.90 0.26 19.17
CA LEU A 482 -2.58 1.55 19.05
C LEU A 482 -1.67 2.62 18.44
N ARG A 483 -0.38 2.63 18.78
CA ARG A 483 0.62 3.49 18.15
C ARG A 483 0.71 3.34 16.65
N ASP A 484 0.59 2.12 16.12
CA ASP A 484 0.65 1.90 14.68
C ASP A 484 -0.58 2.52 14.00
N LEU A 485 -1.77 2.39 14.60
CA LEU A 485 -2.97 3.08 14.14
C LEU A 485 -2.82 4.61 14.16
N VAL A 486 -2.24 5.18 15.23
CA VAL A 486 -1.95 6.63 15.32
C VAL A 486 -0.99 7.08 14.22
N LYS A 487 0.07 6.29 13.96
CA LYS A 487 1.01 6.58 12.87
C LYS A 487 0.33 6.59 11.51
N TYR A 488 -0.58 5.66 11.26
CA TYR A 488 -1.34 5.62 10.01
C TYR A 488 -2.29 6.81 9.87
N MET A 489 -3.03 7.17 10.92
CA MET A 489 -3.90 8.35 10.93
C MET A 489 -3.11 9.66 10.69
N ALA A 490 -1.92 9.79 11.29
CA ALA A 490 -1.08 10.97 11.09
C ALA A 490 -0.57 11.10 9.63
N GLN A 491 -0.37 9.98 8.95
CA GLN A 491 0.02 9.98 7.53
C GLN A 491 -1.15 10.41 6.64
N ASP A 492 -2.36 9.95 6.94
CA ASP A 492 -3.57 10.30 6.21
C ASP A 492 -3.91 11.81 6.37
N ARG A 493 -3.81 12.34 7.60
CA ARG A 493 -4.02 13.78 7.86
C ARG A 493 -2.98 14.68 7.20
N LYS A 494 -1.72 14.23 7.05
CA LYS A 494 -0.71 15.00 6.32
C LYS A 494 -1.06 15.14 4.84
N ALA A 495 -1.69 14.12 4.23
CA ALA A 495 -2.19 14.22 2.87
C ALA A 495 -3.28 15.30 2.79
N SER A 496 -4.27 15.29 3.70
CA SER A 496 -5.37 16.26 3.68
C SER A 496 -4.97 17.71 4.00
N VAL A 497 -3.99 17.94 4.88
CA VAL A 497 -3.53 19.30 5.24
C VAL A 497 -2.74 19.96 4.10
N THR A 498 -2.04 19.16 3.28
CA THR A 498 -1.31 19.67 2.11
C THR A 498 -2.28 20.23 1.07
N ASP A 499 -3.49 19.70 0.97
CA ASP A 499 -4.53 20.19 0.04
C ASP A 499 -5.12 21.54 0.49
N LEU A 500 -5.39 21.72 1.79
CA LEU A 500 -5.89 22.99 2.33
C LEU A 500 -4.90 24.15 2.14
N ARG A 501 -3.60 23.85 2.15
CA ARG A 501 -2.58 24.87 1.85
C ARG A 501 -2.52 25.22 0.36
N LYS A 502 -2.78 24.27 -0.55
CA LYS A 502 -2.84 24.53 -2.00
C LYS A 502 -4.03 25.41 -2.39
N THR A 503 -5.15 25.31 -1.67
CA THR A 503 -6.30 26.20 -1.89
C THR A 503 -6.07 27.59 -1.29
N ASN A 504 -5.33 27.69 -0.18
CA ASN A 504 -5.06 28.96 0.49
C ASN A 504 -3.90 29.76 -0.12
N THR A 505 -2.96 29.15 -0.85
CA THR A 505 -1.89 29.89 -1.54
C THR A 505 -2.38 30.78 -2.69
N VAL A 506 -3.62 30.63 -3.14
CA VAL A 506 -4.27 31.60 -4.06
C VAL A 506 -4.83 32.81 -3.30
N ALA A 507 -5.08 32.69 -1.99
CA ALA A 507 -5.61 33.76 -1.14
C ALA A 507 -4.53 34.48 -0.29
N GLU A 508 -3.35 33.88 -0.08
CA GLU A 508 -2.29 34.42 0.79
C GLU A 508 -1.43 35.56 0.17
N GLN A 509 -1.87 36.19 -0.93
CA GLN A 509 -1.22 37.42 -1.43
C GLN A 509 -1.58 38.70 -0.66
N GLN A 510 -2.46 38.64 0.35
CA GLN A 510 -2.77 39.77 1.23
C GLN A 510 -3.01 39.32 2.68
N CYS A 511 -1.97 39.07 3.46
CA CYS A 511 -2.08 39.06 4.92
C CYS A 511 -0.77 39.49 5.57
N THR A 512 -0.67 40.76 5.93
CA THR A 512 0.40 41.31 6.77
C THR A 512 0.07 41.01 8.24
N MET A 513 0.62 39.92 8.78
CA MET A 513 0.61 39.64 10.22
C MET A 513 1.97 40.04 10.82
N GLU A 514 1.93 40.75 11.95
CA GLU A 514 3.11 41.35 12.61
C GLU A 514 4.15 40.31 13.09
N PRO A 515 5.46 40.53 12.90
CA PRO A 515 6.51 39.52 13.12
C PRO A 515 6.98 39.32 14.57
N LEU A 516 6.38 40.01 15.54
CA LEU A 516 7.08 40.30 16.81
C LEU A 516 7.09 39.19 17.87
N LYS A 517 6.21 38.17 17.80
CA LYS A 517 6.22 37.07 18.78
C LYS A 517 7.03 35.85 18.36
N TRP A 518 7.38 35.74 17.08
CA TRP A 518 7.99 34.51 16.56
C TRP A 518 9.51 34.45 16.76
N ASN A 519 10.16 35.61 16.78
CA ASN A 519 11.60 35.70 16.96
C ASN A 519 12.04 35.31 18.38
N ASP A 520 11.24 35.65 19.41
CA ASP A 520 11.54 35.29 20.80
C ASP A 520 11.42 33.78 21.05
N GLU A 521 10.44 33.14 20.42
CA GLU A 521 10.26 31.69 20.53
C GLU A 521 11.34 30.93 19.75
N ILE A 522 11.78 31.45 18.60
CA ILE A 522 12.94 30.92 17.87
C ILE A 522 14.22 31.05 18.71
N ALA A 523 14.46 32.19 19.35
CA ALA A 523 15.64 32.41 20.19
C ALA A 523 15.67 31.46 21.40
N ARG A 524 14.52 31.22 22.05
CA ARG A 524 14.40 30.26 23.16
C ARG A 524 14.71 28.83 22.70
N ILE A 525 14.25 28.47 21.50
CA ILE A 525 14.47 27.14 20.91
C ILE A 525 15.94 26.92 20.53
N ASP A 526 16.60 27.92 19.96
CA ASP A 526 18.02 27.81 19.61
C ASP A 526 18.89 27.64 20.89
N ALA A 527 18.53 28.28 22.00
CA ALA A 527 19.20 28.10 23.29
C ALA A 527 19.03 26.67 23.86
N GLU A 528 17.82 26.08 23.80
CA GLU A 528 17.58 24.68 24.21
C GLU A 528 18.40 23.69 23.35
N ILE A 529 18.58 23.98 22.05
CA ILE A 529 19.36 23.12 21.15
C ILE A 529 20.86 23.21 21.48
N ASP A 530 21.38 24.40 21.72
CA ASP A 530 22.79 24.59 22.08
C ASP A 530 23.14 23.92 23.42
N GLU A 531 22.22 23.92 24.38
CA GLU A 531 22.36 23.19 25.66
C GLU A 531 22.42 21.66 25.43
N LEU A 532 21.51 21.11 24.61
CA LEU A 532 21.50 19.69 24.26
C LEU A 532 22.76 19.27 23.49
N LEU A 533 23.24 20.13 22.58
CA LEU A 533 24.49 19.89 21.84
C LEU A 533 25.73 20.01 22.74
N GLY A 534 25.67 20.81 23.81
CA GLY A 534 26.68 20.84 24.87
C GLY A 534 26.78 19.49 25.57
N PHE A 535 25.65 18.94 26.02
CA PHE A 535 25.59 17.61 26.66
C PHE A 535 26.14 16.47 25.79
N CYS A 536 25.95 16.53 24.47
CA CYS A 536 26.46 15.51 23.55
C CYS A 536 27.96 15.61 23.27
N LYS A 537 28.64 16.69 23.65
CA LYS A 537 30.11 16.80 23.49
C LYS A 537 30.89 16.18 24.65
N ASP A 538 30.22 15.97 25.79
CA ASP A 538 30.80 15.40 27.00
C ASP A 538 30.57 13.87 27.09
N ILE A 539 29.92 13.28 26.08
CA ILE A 539 29.75 11.83 25.84
C ILE A 539 30.61 11.45 24.63
#